data_AF-A0A0Q9Y651-F1
#
_entry.id   AF-A0A0Q9Y651-F1
#
_cell.length_a   1.000
_cell.length_b   1.000
_cell.length_c   1.000
_cell.angle_alpha   90.00
_cell.angle_beta   90.00
_cell.angle_gamma   90.00
#
_symmetry.space_group_name_H-M   'P 1'
#
loop_
_entity.id
_entity.type
_entity.pdbx_description
1 polymer ?
#
loop_
_entity_poly.entity_id
_entity_poly.type
_entity_poly.pdbx_seq_one_letter_code
_entity_poly.pdbx_strand_id
1 'polypeptide(L)'
;MHYQKITSVDKWVYTLKTNPLMAILSGFSPDNVPGVGTFYDFFNRLWLAQTPYITKQKKKKLKKPRKKGKKNQKLAPRNPNIVQKLVHRALKHEKIHYTKKPIDQLQLLFQTMFVHKSASDGLLGDLMDYLVIQSLLVS
;
A
#
# COMPACT_ATOMS: atom_id res chain seq x y z
N MET A 1 -2.79 6.88 15.80
CA MET A 1 -1.43 7.48 15.75
C MET A 1 -1.42 9.00 15.50
N HIS A 2 -2.11 9.56 14.50
CA HIS A 2 -2.03 11.01 14.23
C HIS A 2 -2.76 11.93 15.23
N TYR A 3 -3.88 11.50 15.81
CA TYR A 3 -4.66 12.32 16.75
C TYR A 3 -3.92 12.65 18.06
N GLN A 4 -3.10 11.72 18.55
CA GLN A 4 -2.35 11.87 19.81
C GLN A 4 -0.90 12.36 19.62
N LYS A 5 -0.47 12.66 18.38
CA LYS A 5 0.91 13.07 18.03
C LYS A 5 2.00 12.11 18.58
N ILE A 6 1.69 10.82 18.67
CA ILE A 6 2.68 9.82 19.10
C ILE A 6 3.45 9.36 17.87
N THR A 7 4.76 9.60 17.84
CA THR A 7 5.65 9.27 16.72
C THR A 7 6.54 8.06 16.97
N SER A 8 6.66 7.59 18.21
CA SER A 8 7.47 6.41 18.57
C SER A 8 6.60 5.21 18.94
N VAL A 9 7.10 4.02 18.57
CA VAL A 9 6.47 2.73 18.91
C VAL A 9 6.45 2.55 20.43
N ASP A 10 7.48 2.99 21.14
CA ASP A 10 7.59 2.84 22.59
C ASP A 10 6.47 3.58 23.32
N LYS A 11 6.21 4.82 22.91
CA LYS A 11 5.12 5.64 23.46
C LYS A 11 3.76 5.10 23.04
N TRP A 12 3.66 4.47 21.87
CA TRP A 12 2.46 3.77 21.44
C TRP A 12 2.15 2.58 22.36
N VAL A 13 3.11 1.69 22.60
CA VAL A 13 2.96 0.54 23.50
C VAL A 13 2.64 1.00 24.93
N TYR A 14 3.31 2.03 25.42
CA TYR A 14 2.99 2.62 26.73
C TYR A 14 1.52 3.08 26.79
N THR A 15 1.03 3.73 25.73
CA THR A 15 -0.36 4.20 25.65
C THR A 15 -1.35 3.04 25.61
N LEU A 16 -1.04 1.96 24.89
CA LEU A 16 -1.87 0.76 24.87
C LEU A 16 -1.96 0.08 26.24
N LYS A 17 -0.85 0.05 26.99
CA LYS A 17 -0.81 -0.55 28.34
C LYS A 17 -1.50 0.30 29.40
N THR A 18 -1.46 1.62 29.25
CA THR A 18 -2.03 2.56 30.23
C THR A 18 -3.50 2.90 29.95
N ASN A 19 -3.94 2.76 28.70
CA ASN A 19 -5.31 3.06 28.31
C ASN A 19 -5.99 1.81 27.71
N PRO A 20 -6.86 1.11 28.48
CA PRO A 20 -7.53 -0.10 28.02
C PRO A 20 -8.44 0.15 26.82
N LEU A 21 -9.03 1.35 26.69
CA LEU A 21 -9.83 1.70 25.50
C LEU A 21 -8.97 1.68 24.23
N MET A 22 -7.70 2.12 24.33
CA MET A 22 -6.80 2.11 23.19
C MET A 22 -6.37 0.69 22.81
N ALA A 23 -6.20 -0.19 23.79
CA ALA A 23 -5.96 -1.62 23.55
C ALA A 23 -7.14 -2.25 22.80
N ILE A 24 -8.36 -2.05 23.29
CA ILE A 24 -9.59 -2.61 22.69
C ILE A 24 -9.80 -2.09 21.27
N LEU A 25 -9.68 -0.77 21.05
CA LEU A 25 -9.82 -0.16 19.72
C LEU A 25 -8.75 -0.64 18.74
N SER A 26 -7.59 -1.05 19.23
CA SER A 26 -6.51 -1.61 18.41
C SER A 26 -6.63 -3.12 18.20
N GLY A 27 -7.66 -3.76 18.76
CA GLY A 27 -7.90 -5.20 18.65
C GLY A 27 -7.07 -6.06 19.62
N PHE A 28 -6.51 -5.48 20.68
CA PHE A 28 -5.77 -6.20 21.72
C PHE A 28 -6.63 -6.34 22.99
N SER A 29 -6.43 -7.44 23.71
CA SER A 29 -6.96 -7.55 25.07
C SER A 29 -6.20 -6.60 26.02
N PRO A 30 -6.87 -5.85 26.92
CA PRO A 30 -6.21 -4.97 27.88
C PRO A 30 -5.11 -5.66 28.71
N ASP A 31 -5.30 -6.94 29.03
CA ASP A 31 -4.37 -7.73 29.82
C ASP A 31 -3.21 -8.33 29.01
N ASN A 32 -3.34 -8.33 27.68
CA ASN A 32 -2.36 -8.94 26.77
C ASN A 32 -2.01 -7.99 25.61
N VAL A 33 -1.34 -6.89 25.97
CA VAL A 33 -0.84 -5.92 25.00
C VAL A 33 0.59 -6.30 24.57
N PRO A 34 0.85 -6.41 23.26
CA PRO A 34 2.19 -6.76 22.76
C PRO A 34 3.26 -5.73 23.16
N GLY A 35 4.47 -6.23 23.39
CA GLY A 35 5.62 -5.39 23.73
C GLY A 35 6.19 -4.65 22.52
N VAL A 36 7.07 -3.70 22.79
CA VAL A 36 7.77 -2.90 21.77
C VAL A 36 8.50 -3.79 20.76
N GLY A 37 9.22 -4.81 21.25
CA GLY A 37 9.95 -5.76 20.40
C GLY A 37 9.05 -6.52 19.43
N THR A 38 7.83 -6.88 19.85
CA THR A 38 6.85 -7.56 19.01
C THR A 38 6.39 -6.69 17.84
N PHE A 39 6.19 -5.38 18.06
CA PHE A 39 5.87 -4.46 16.99
C PHE A 39 7.01 -4.32 15.98
N TYR A 40 8.25 -4.16 16.45
CA TYR A 40 9.40 -4.08 15.55
C TYR A 40 9.66 -5.39 14.81
N ASP A 41 9.49 -6.55 15.46
CA ASP A 41 9.56 -7.85 14.78
C ASP A 41 8.49 -7.97 13.68
N PHE A 42 7.26 -7.53 13.97
CA PHE A 42 6.20 -7.46 12.96
C PHE A 42 6.57 -6.53 11.79
N PHE A 43 7.08 -5.33 12.04
CA PHE A 43 7.48 -4.41 10.97
C PHE A 43 8.63 -4.96 10.12
N ASN A 44 9.59 -5.64 10.73
CA ASN A 44 10.70 -6.28 10.02
C ASN A 44 10.21 -7.44 9.15
N ARG A 45 9.25 -8.23 9.64
CA ARG A 45 8.61 -9.28 8.83
C ARG A 45 7.75 -8.70 7.71
N LEU A 46 7.09 -7.57 7.95
CA LEU A 46 6.20 -6.92 6.98
C LEU A 46 6.97 -6.26 5.82
N TRP A 47 8.19 -5.80 6.09
CA TRP A 47 9.04 -5.11 5.12
C TRP A 47 10.22 -5.98 4.69
N LEU A 48 10.12 -6.59 3.50
CA LEU A 48 11.12 -7.55 3.01
C LEU A 48 12.45 -6.93 2.58
N ALA A 49 12.65 -5.61 2.68
CA ALA A 49 13.91 -4.98 2.32
C ALA A 49 14.85 -4.90 3.53
N GLN A 50 16.13 -5.14 3.26
CA GLN A 50 17.21 -5.01 4.25
C GLN A 50 17.38 -3.57 4.77
N THR A 51 16.95 -2.56 4.02
CA THR A 51 16.98 -1.17 4.44
C THR A 51 15.57 -0.53 4.39
N PRO A 52 15.25 0.37 5.32
CA PRO A 52 13.97 1.08 5.30
C PRO A 52 13.82 2.01 4.09
N TYR A 53 14.92 2.45 3.49
CA TYR A 53 14.94 3.33 2.31
C TYR A 53 15.44 2.59 1.08
N ILE A 54 14.51 2.15 0.23
CA ILE A 54 14.83 1.48 -1.05
C ILE A 54 15.18 2.50 -2.14
N THR A 55 14.66 3.72 -2.06
CA THR A 55 14.94 4.74 -3.07
C THR A 55 16.36 5.27 -2.90
N LYS A 56 17.24 4.99 -3.86
CA LYS A 56 18.50 5.72 -4.02
C LYS A 56 18.19 7.22 -3.96
N GLN A 57 18.82 7.94 -3.03
CA GLN A 57 18.47 9.28 -2.54
C GLN A 57 18.58 10.43 -3.56
N LYS A 58 18.52 10.20 -4.88
CA LYS A 58 18.53 11.28 -5.88
C LYS A 58 17.48 11.03 -6.96
N LYS A 59 16.19 11.20 -6.61
CA LYS A 59 15.14 11.37 -7.62
C LYS A 59 15.48 12.61 -8.45
N LYS A 60 15.59 12.47 -9.77
CA LYS A 60 15.80 13.61 -10.67
C LYS A 60 14.64 14.60 -10.48
N LYS A 61 14.96 15.88 -10.26
CA LYS A 61 13.93 16.92 -10.16
C LYS A 61 13.10 16.93 -11.45
N LEU A 62 11.80 16.69 -11.33
CA LEU A 62 10.88 16.82 -12.45
C LEU A 62 10.87 18.28 -12.91
N LYS A 63 11.22 18.51 -14.18
CA LYS A 63 11.13 19.85 -14.77
C LYS A 63 9.67 20.19 -14.99
N LYS A 64 9.25 21.37 -14.52
CA LYS A 64 7.92 21.92 -14.80
C LYS A 64 7.72 22.03 -16.32
N PRO A 65 6.51 21.75 -16.84
CA PRO A 65 6.23 21.94 -18.26
C PRO A 65 6.45 23.41 -18.64
N ARG A 66 7.11 23.64 -19.79
CA ARG A 66 7.39 25.02 -20.28
C ARG A 66 6.10 25.75 -20.66
N LYS A 67 5.11 25.05 -21.20
CA LYS A 67 3.80 25.59 -21.57
C LYS A 67 2.81 25.37 -20.42
N LYS A 68 2.17 26.43 -19.95
CA LYS A 68 1.06 26.39 -18.99
C LYS A 68 -0.27 26.29 -19.74
N GLY A 69 -1.25 25.61 -19.15
CA GLY A 69 -2.64 25.65 -19.66
C GLY A 69 -3.25 27.04 -19.47
N LYS A 70 -4.29 27.36 -20.23
CA LYS A 70 -5.11 28.56 -19.99
C LYS A 70 -5.81 28.45 -18.63
N LYS A 71 -6.29 29.58 -18.10
CA LYS A 71 -7.10 29.60 -16.85
C LYS A 71 -8.24 28.58 -16.98
N ASN A 72 -8.38 27.72 -15.97
CA ASN A 72 -9.37 26.64 -15.90
C ASN A 72 -9.26 25.53 -16.97
N GLN A 73 -8.14 25.41 -17.71
CA GLN A 73 -7.93 24.34 -18.69
C GLN A 73 -6.74 23.46 -18.33
N LYS A 74 -6.98 22.14 -18.27
CA LYS A 74 -5.91 21.14 -18.11
C LYS A 74 -5.05 21.11 -19.38
N LEU A 75 -3.73 21.03 -19.20
CA LEU A 75 -2.82 20.81 -20.32
C LEU A 75 -3.08 19.40 -20.90
N ALA A 76 -3.00 19.26 -22.22
CA ALA A 76 -3.05 17.94 -22.84
C ALA A 76 -1.94 17.04 -22.26
N PRO A 77 -2.21 15.73 -22.06
CA PRO A 77 -1.19 14.80 -21.59
C PRO A 77 0.01 14.81 -22.53
N ARG A 78 1.23 14.80 -21.98
CA ARG A 78 2.47 14.75 -22.77
C ARG A 78 2.50 13.56 -23.74
N ASN A 79 1.88 12.44 -23.33
CA ASN A 79 1.73 11.23 -24.12
C ASN A 79 0.23 10.89 -24.20
N PRO A 80 -0.51 11.37 -25.23
CA PRO A 80 -1.96 11.16 -25.31
C PRO A 80 -2.33 9.66 -25.43
N ASN A 81 -1.51 8.88 -26.14
CA ASN A 81 -1.77 7.46 -26.36
C ASN A 81 -1.15 6.56 -25.28
N ILE A 82 -0.83 7.10 -24.10
CA ILE A 82 -0.20 6.30 -23.03
C ILE A 82 -1.09 5.14 -22.59
N VAL A 83 -2.41 5.35 -22.54
CA VAL A 83 -3.38 4.32 -22.16
C VAL A 83 -3.36 3.18 -23.18
N GLN A 84 -3.49 3.49 -24.47
CA GLN A 84 -3.45 2.49 -25.54
C GLN A 84 -2.13 1.71 -25.55
N LYS A 85 -0.99 2.37 -25.30
CA LYS A 85 0.31 1.71 -25.18
C LYS A 85 0.38 0.75 -23.98
N LEU A 86 -0.19 1.14 -22.84
CA LEU A 86 -0.26 0.29 -21.66
C LEU A 86 -1.16 -0.93 -21.90
N VAL A 87 -2.33 -0.74 -22.52
CA VAL A 87 -3.24 -1.82 -22.90
C VAL A 87 -2.57 -2.79 -23.86
N HIS A 88 -1.95 -2.30 -24.94
CA HIS A 88 -1.20 -3.16 -25.87
C HIS A 88 -0.08 -3.93 -25.17
N ARG A 89 0.63 -3.30 -24.23
CA ARG A 89 1.69 -3.97 -23.47
C ARG A 89 1.14 -5.06 -22.56
N ALA A 90 0.01 -4.81 -21.90
CA ALA A 90 -0.66 -5.79 -21.06
C ALA A 90 -1.17 -6.98 -21.89
N LEU A 91 -1.76 -6.74 -23.05
CA LEU A 91 -2.25 -7.80 -23.95
C LEU A 91 -1.12 -8.57 -24.66
N LYS A 92 0.00 -7.91 -24.98
CA LYS A 92 1.12 -8.53 -25.71
C LYS A 92 1.94 -9.49 -24.84
N HIS A 93 2.04 -9.23 -23.54
CA HIS A 93 2.80 -10.06 -22.63
C HIS A 93 1.83 -10.87 -21.77
N GLU A 94 1.62 -12.15 -22.10
CA GLU A 94 0.84 -13.08 -21.27
C GLU A 94 1.38 -13.16 -19.83
N LYS A 95 2.70 -12.99 -19.66
CA LYS A 95 3.36 -12.91 -18.36
C LYS A 95 3.98 -11.55 -18.17
N ILE A 96 3.41 -10.75 -17.26
CA ILE A 96 4.05 -9.53 -16.78
C ILE A 96 5.20 -9.95 -15.89
N HIS A 97 6.45 -9.69 -16.30
CA HIS A 97 7.61 -9.90 -15.46
C HIS A 97 7.52 -9.01 -14.22
N TYR A 98 7.07 -9.61 -13.12
CA TYR A 98 6.94 -8.94 -11.84
C TYR A 98 8.17 -9.23 -10.98
N THR A 99 8.93 -8.17 -10.69
CA THR A 99 10.00 -8.25 -9.71
C THR A 99 9.41 -8.08 -8.32
N LYS A 100 9.66 -9.05 -7.42
CA LYS A 100 9.23 -8.94 -6.01
C LYS A 100 9.71 -7.63 -5.41
N LYS A 101 8.79 -6.87 -4.84
CA LYS A 101 9.06 -5.61 -4.15
C LYS A 101 8.98 -5.84 -2.65
N PRO A 102 9.72 -5.05 -1.86
CA PRO A 102 9.66 -5.16 -0.40
C PRO A 102 8.29 -4.95 0.23
N ILE A 103 7.40 -4.22 -0.46
CA ILE A 103 6.03 -3.93 -0.03
C ILE A 103 5.04 -5.06 -0.36
N ASP A 104 5.44 -6.08 -1.11
CA ASP A 104 4.53 -7.14 -1.56
C ASP A 104 3.88 -7.87 -0.40
N GLN A 105 4.61 -8.06 0.70
CA GLN A 105 4.07 -8.74 1.88
C GLN A 105 2.98 -7.92 2.57
N LEU A 106 3.14 -6.59 2.63
CA LEU A 106 2.08 -5.70 3.08
C LEU A 106 0.87 -5.77 2.16
N GLN A 107 1.10 -5.76 0.84
CA GLN A 107 0.01 -5.83 -0.15
C GLN A 107 -0.74 -7.15 -0.06
N LEU A 108 -0.03 -8.27 0.14
CA LEU A 108 -0.61 -9.59 0.33
C LEU A 108 -1.48 -9.64 1.59
N LEU A 109 -0.96 -9.14 2.72
CA LEU A 109 -1.72 -9.08 3.97
C LEU A 109 -2.98 -8.21 3.81
N PHE A 110 -2.85 -7.08 3.14
CA PHE A 110 -3.99 -6.20 2.85
C PHE A 110 -5.04 -6.90 1.97
N GLN A 111 -4.58 -7.61 0.94
CA GLN A 111 -5.44 -8.36 0.04
C GLN A 111 -6.20 -9.46 0.80
N THR A 112 -5.50 -10.26 1.60
CA THR A 112 -6.08 -11.37 2.36
C THR A 112 -7.08 -10.90 3.41
N MET A 113 -6.72 -9.87 4.19
CA MET A 113 -7.52 -9.46 5.34
C MET A 113 -8.68 -8.53 4.97
N PHE A 114 -8.48 -7.65 3.99
CA PHE A 114 -9.47 -6.61 3.67
C PHE A 114 -10.14 -6.84 2.33
N VAL A 115 -9.36 -7.05 1.26
CA VAL A 115 -9.92 -7.11 -0.10
C VAL A 115 -10.79 -8.36 -0.28
N HIS A 116 -10.29 -9.54 0.08
CA HIS A 116 -11.06 -10.78 -0.05
C HIS A 116 -12.29 -10.80 0.85
N LYS A 117 -12.18 -10.29 2.08
CA LYS A 117 -13.33 -10.19 2.99
C LYS A 117 -14.38 -9.22 2.44
N SER A 118 -13.96 -8.05 1.97
CA SER A 118 -14.87 -7.06 1.35
C SER A 118 -15.53 -7.58 0.08
N ALA A 119 -14.81 -8.37 -0.72
CA ALA A 119 -15.35 -9.05 -1.90
C ALA A 119 -16.46 -10.03 -1.50
N SER A 120 -16.20 -10.86 -0.49
CA SER A 120 -17.18 -11.81 0.05
C SER A 120 -18.40 -11.12 0.64
N ASP A 121 -18.22 -9.92 1.20
CA ASP A 121 -19.29 -9.13 1.79
C ASP A 121 -20.02 -8.25 0.73
N GLY A 122 -19.66 -8.37 -0.55
CA GLY A 122 -20.29 -7.66 -1.67
C GLY A 122 -19.96 -6.17 -1.75
N LEU A 123 -18.98 -5.69 -0.98
CA LEU A 123 -18.63 -4.26 -0.88
C LEU A 123 -17.82 -3.73 -2.09
N LEU A 124 -17.29 -4.62 -2.92
CA LEU A 124 -16.45 -4.25 -4.07
C LEU A 124 -17.20 -4.15 -5.40
N GLY A 125 -18.52 -4.34 -5.40
CA GLY A 125 -19.32 -4.38 -6.63
C GLY A 125 -19.13 -5.69 -7.40
N ASP A 126 -19.30 -5.66 -8.72
CA ASP A 126 -19.18 -6.84 -9.57
C ASP A 126 -17.72 -7.28 -9.72
N LEU A 127 -17.39 -8.46 -9.20
CA LEU A 127 -16.04 -9.01 -9.22
C LEU A 127 -15.60 -9.45 -10.62
N MET A 128 -16.54 -9.60 -11.57
CA MET A 128 -16.25 -9.92 -12.96
C MET A 128 -15.46 -8.82 -13.67
N ASP A 129 -15.62 -7.54 -13.28
CA ASP A 129 -14.85 -6.42 -13.80
C ASP A 129 -13.37 -6.48 -13.38
N TYR A 130 -13.06 -7.20 -12.29
CA TYR A 130 -11.73 -7.27 -11.68
C TYR A 130 -10.97 -8.58 -11.97
N LEU A 131 -11.65 -9.60 -12.51
CA LEU A 131 -11.11 -10.95 -12.75
C LEU A 131 -9.98 -11.01 -13.80
N VAL A 132 -9.75 -9.95 -14.58
CA VAL A 132 -8.59 -9.84 -15.49
C VAL A 132 -7.25 -9.83 -14.73
N ILE A 133 -7.26 -9.55 -13.42
CA ILE A 133 -6.03 -9.41 -12.62
C ILE A 133 -5.73 -10.68 -11.79
N GLN A 134 -6.73 -11.50 -11.45
CA GLN A 134 -6.51 -12.68 -10.59
C GLN A 134 -5.86 -13.87 -11.32
N SER A 135 -6.06 -14.03 -12.63
CA SER A 135 -5.44 -15.11 -13.41
C SER A 135 -3.93 -14.97 -13.58
N LEU A 136 -3.35 -13.81 -13.27
CA LEU A 136 -1.91 -13.52 -13.44
C LEU A 136 -1.08 -13.68 -12.15
N LEU A 137 -1.71 -13.95 -11.01
CA LEU A 137 -1.02 -14.11 -9.72
C LEU A 137 -0.87 -15.57 -9.26
N VAL A 138 -1.41 -16.54 -10.01
CA VAL A 138 -1.36 -17.99 -9.71
C VAL A 138 -0.59 -18.78 -10.78
N SER A 139 0.42 -18.19 -11.43
CA SER A 139 1.31 -18.94 -12.36
C SER A 139 2.76 -18.47 -12.30
#